data_AF-A0AAJ5YR03-F1
#
_entry.id   AF-A0AAJ5YR03-F1
#
_cell.length_a   1.000
_cell.length_b   1.000
_cell.length_c   1.000
_cell.angle_alpha   90.00
_cell.angle_beta   90.00
_cell.angle_gamma   90.00
#
_symmetry.space_group_name_H-M   'P 1'
#
loop_
_entity.id
_entity.type
_entity.pdbx_description
1 polymer ?
#
loop_
_entity_poly.entity_id
_entity_poly.type
_entity_poly.pdbx_seq_one_letter_code
_entity_poly.pdbx_strand_id
1 'polypeptide(L)'
;MSEAERRALQSTLLRLCVLCATSLQAMHPSQAAQETVDNDVATQDGARLCGQIYNDTIALLQKATKDCTGLSLAMRIAKGKVQDDSDPLEGLDDSSVNAAAALLQSLASDLVPKLVFLTNLAQKNQTVYNLADSAARDESIKEMQKLGAQIVYGEGAKGSKALSASVGKYFAHEITNAMSEVVEIIAQLCQSFMDLKTRTVLERAQARREASPSIKKTSIDRPSRGLTLSLTKRLWKLCDSLSAETGAKDNPSRLPRDNKEAVSRVWKQSTVMVQDGIEELQEAIDRPNDGLDEAGELDELGAQWSQSVQLSEQERKLGKAVLQLLQASVTLQQKIEASLFADSSVTYDYDEAGDRITGLMEAQDDLIAATLYGDDTMSHEEDESDTEEHQAAADMPQDHDLQSKLDSYLGSCQSLSELSASCTSMAHIKDAYNATLAMIL
;
A
#
# COMPACT_ATOMS: atom_id res chain seq x y z
N MET A 1 -18.89 -39.63 9.84
CA MET A 1 -18.61 -38.99 8.55
C MET A 1 -18.38 -40.03 7.47
N SER A 2 -19.17 -39.96 6.40
CA SER A 2 -18.98 -40.75 5.18
C SER A 2 -17.85 -40.18 4.32
N GLU A 3 -17.23 -41.01 3.48
CA GLU A 3 -16.20 -40.56 2.54
C GLU A 3 -16.75 -39.53 1.52
N ALA A 4 -18.03 -39.61 1.20
CA ALA A 4 -18.70 -38.67 0.30
C ALA A 4 -18.79 -37.25 0.89
N GLU A 5 -19.16 -37.13 2.17
CA GLU A 5 -19.23 -35.85 2.88
C GLU A 5 -17.84 -35.21 3.01
N ARG A 6 -16.81 -36.01 3.28
CA ARG A 6 -15.43 -35.55 3.34
C ARG A 6 -14.95 -34.97 2.01
N ARG A 7 -15.21 -35.69 0.91
CA ARG A 7 -14.88 -35.24 -0.45
C ARG A 7 -15.65 -33.97 -0.83
N ALA A 8 -16.91 -33.86 -0.43
CA ALA A 8 -17.70 -32.66 -0.66
C ALA A 8 -17.10 -31.45 0.09
N LEU A 9 -16.70 -31.64 1.35
CA LEU A 9 -16.08 -30.59 2.16
C LEU A 9 -14.74 -30.12 1.56
N GLN A 10 -13.87 -31.06 1.16
CA GLN A 10 -12.62 -30.76 0.45
C GLN A 10 -12.87 -30.01 -0.87
N SER A 11 -13.90 -30.39 -1.63
CA SER A 11 -14.28 -29.67 -2.84
C SER A 11 -14.75 -28.24 -2.56
N THR A 12 -15.47 -28.00 -1.47
CA THR A 12 -15.94 -26.66 -1.09
C THR A 12 -14.76 -25.79 -0.65
N LEU A 13 -13.84 -26.32 0.15
CA LEU A 13 -12.59 -25.65 0.52
C LEU A 13 -11.80 -25.21 -0.73
N LEU A 14 -11.64 -26.13 -1.69
CA LEU A 14 -10.91 -25.83 -2.93
C LEU A 14 -11.59 -24.72 -3.75
N ARG A 15 -12.92 -24.77 -3.89
CA ARG A 15 -13.69 -23.73 -4.60
C ARG A 15 -13.56 -22.38 -3.92
N LEU A 16 -13.57 -22.33 -2.58
CA LEU A 16 -13.41 -21.09 -1.84
C LEU A 16 -11.99 -20.51 -2.01
N CYS A 17 -10.93 -21.33 -1.96
CA CYS A 17 -9.58 -20.84 -2.26
C CYS A 17 -9.45 -20.30 -3.69
N VAL A 18 -10.07 -20.97 -4.67
CA VAL A 18 -10.11 -20.47 -6.05
C VAL A 18 -10.83 -19.14 -6.13
N LEU A 19 -11.98 -19.01 -5.45
CA LEU A 19 -12.75 -17.78 -5.37
C LEU A 19 -11.90 -16.65 -4.75
N CYS A 20 -11.28 -16.88 -3.59
CA CYS A 20 -10.41 -15.92 -2.94
C CYS A 20 -9.28 -15.46 -3.86
N ALA A 21 -8.62 -16.38 -4.57
CA ALA A 21 -7.57 -16.03 -5.53
C ALA A 21 -8.10 -15.16 -6.70
N THR A 22 -9.26 -15.50 -7.27
CA THR A 22 -9.89 -14.68 -8.31
C THR A 22 -10.39 -13.33 -7.78
N SER A 23 -10.82 -13.29 -6.52
CA SER A 23 -11.26 -12.08 -5.82
C SER A 23 -10.09 -11.13 -5.60
N LEU A 24 -8.94 -11.62 -5.13
CA LEU A 24 -7.72 -10.83 -4.97
C LEU A 24 -7.27 -10.24 -6.32
N GLN A 25 -7.34 -11.03 -7.39
CA GLN A 25 -7.03 -10.54 -8.73
C GLN A 25 -8.03 -9.46 -9.20
N ALA A 26 -9.33 -9.64 -8.92
CA ALA A 26 -10.36 -8.68 -9.31
C ALA A 26 -10.31 -7.36 -8.52
N MET A 27 -9.82 -7.39 -7.28
CA MET A 27 -9.60 -6.21 -6.44
C MET A 27 -8.29 -5.49 -6.76
N HIS A 28 -7.41 -6.08 -7.59
CA HIS A 28 -6.14 -5.47 -7.92
C HIS A 28 -6.35 -4.20 -8.75
N PRO A 29 -5.65 -3.07 -8.46
CA PRO A 29 -5.88 -1.80 -9.14
C PRO A 29 -5.72 -1.83 -10.67
N SER A 30 -4.91 -2.76 -11.20
CA SER A 30 -4.75 -2.94 -12.64
C SER A 30 -5.94 -3.58 -13.36
N GLN A 31 -6.90 -4.15 -12.62
CA GLN A 31 -8.08 -4.84 -13.16
C GLN A 31 -9.37 -4.06 -12.91
N ALA A 32 -9.43 -3.31 -11.81
CA ALA A 32 -10.60 -2.54 -11.42
C ALA A 32 -10.54 -1.10 -11.94
N ALA A 33 -11.69 -0.55 -12.33
CA ALA A 33 -11.79 0.84 -12.72
C ALA A 33 -11.40 1.76 -11.55
N GLN A 34 -10.46 2.67 -11.80
CA GLN A 34 -9.88 3.58 -10.82
C GLN A 34 -10.53 4.97 -10.87
N GLU A 35 -11.48 5.18 -11.77
CA GLU A 35 -12.13 6.47 -11.98
C GLU A 35 -13.47 6.27 -12.67
N THR A 36 -14.36 7.25 -12.49
CA THR A 36 -15.66 7.29 -13.14
C THR A 36 -15.85 8.63 -13.81
N VAL A 37 -16.25 8.61 -15.08
CA VAL A 37 -16.62 9.80 -15.86
C VAL A 37 -18.11 9.74 -16.15
N ASP A 38 -18.90 10.44 -15.33
CA ASP A 38 -20.36 10.39 -15.41
C ASP A 38 -20.97 11.58 -14.66
N ASN A 39 -21.82 12.34 -15.34
CA ASN A 39 -22.49 13.51 -14.76
C ASN A 39 -23.47 13.14 -13.65
N ASP A 40 -24.17 12.01 -13.76
CA ASP A 40 -25.13 11.59 -12.74
C ASP A 40 -24.38 11.18 -11.46
N VAL A 41 -23.29 10.42 -11.61
CA VAL A 41 -22.41 10.05 -10.49
C VAL A 41 -21.74 11.29 -9.89
N ALA A 42 -21.38 12.28 -10.70
CA ALA A 42 -20.81 13.53 -10.22
C ALA A 42 -21.75 14.37 -9.33
N THR A 43 -23.06 14.07 -9.31
CA THR A 43 -24.02 14.69 -8.38
C THR A 43 -24.20 13.95 -7.06
N GLN A 44 -23.59 12.77 -6.91
CA GLN A 44 -23.71 11.97 -5.70
C GLN A 44 -22.97 12.61 -4.51
N ASP A 45 -23.36 12.20 -3.30
CA ASP A 45 -22.66 12.58 -2.07
C ASP A 45 -21.57 11.54 -1.75
N GLY A 46 -20.33 11.89 -2.08
CA GLY A 46 -19.15 11.07 -1.83
C GLY A 46 -18.92 10.81 -0.34
N ALA A 47 -19.18 11.79 0.53
CA ALA A 47 -19.02 11.63 1.97
C ALA A 47 -20.03 10.62 2.54
N ARG A 48 -21.27 10.66 2.06
CA ARG A 48 -22.28 9.64 2.39
C ARG A 48 -21.86 8.26 1.90
N LEU A 49 -21.31 8.16 0.69
CA LEU A 49 -20.81 6.90 0.14
C LEU A 49 -19.63 6.34 0.96
N CYS A 50 -18.67 7.19 1.35
CA CYS A 50 -17.58 6.81 2.27
C CYS A 50 -18.15 6.23 3.58
N GLY A 51 -19.11 6.93 4.19
CA GLY A 51 -19.75 6.45 5.42
C GLY A 51 -20.46 5.10 5.25
N GLN A 52 -21.11 4.86 4.12
CA GLN A 52 -21.72 3.57 3.80
C GLN A 52 -20.67 2.47 3.65
N ILE A 53 -19.64 2.70 2.82
CA ILE A 53 -18.54 1.76 2.61
C ILE A 53 -17.87 1.42 3.94
N TYR A 54 -17.56 2.43 4.76
CA TYR A 54 -16.95 2.23 6.07
C TYR A 54 -17.82 1.36 6.98
N ASN A 55 -19.09 1.72 7.18
CA ASN A 55 -19.98 0.98 8.08
C ASN A 55 -20.22 -0.46 7.61
N ASP A 56 -20.43 -0.65 6.31
CA ASP A 56 -20.60 -1.99 5.73
C ASP A 56 -19.32 -2.81 5.86
N THR A 57 -18.15 -2.19 5.69
CA THR A 57 -16.84 -2.84 5.90
C THR A 57 -16.70 -3.32 7.35
N ILE A 58 -17.00 -2.48 8.34
CA ILE A 58 -16.96 -2.88 9.76
C ILE A 58 -17.90 -4.06 10.03
N ALA A 59 -19.12 -4.04 9.49
CA ALA A 59 -20.06 -5.15 9.63
C ALA A 59 -19.53 -6.45 9.01
N LEU A 60 -18.88 -6.37 7.85
CA LEU A 60 -18.25 -7.53 7.22
C LEU A 60 -17.03 -8.03 7.98
N LEU A 61 -16.20 -7.16 8.58
CA LEU A 61 -15.07 -7.56 9.43
C LEU A 61 -15.53 -8.34 10.67
N GLN A 62 -16.61 -7.88 11.32
CA GLN A 62 -17.23 -8.60 12.42
C GLN A 62 -17.77 -9.97 11.98
N LYS A 63 -18.40 -10.02 10.79
CA LYS A 63 -18.87 -11.28 10.21
C LYS A 63 -17.72 -12.22 9.85
N ALA A 64 -16.64 -11.72 9.28
CA ALA A 64 -15.43 -12.49 8.96
C ALA A 64 -14.85 -13.13 10.22
N THR A 65 -14.75 -12.34 11.29
CA THR A 65 -14.28 -12.80 12.60
C THR A 65 -15.14 -13.94 13.13
N LYS A 66 -16.48 -13.77 13.10
CA LYS A 66 -17.43 -14.77 13.57
C LYS A 66 -17.38 -16.05 12.74
N ASP A 67 -17.46 -15.93 11.41
CA ASP A 67 -17.55 -17.07 10.51
C ASP A 67 -16.25 -17.89 10.52
N CYS A 68 -15.08 -17.23 10.54
CA CYS A 68 -13.79 -17.91 10.57
C CYS A 68 -13.46 -18.51 11.94
N THR A 69 -13.84 -17.85 13.04
CA THR A 69 -13.73 -18.45 14.39
C THR A 69 -14.63 -19.67 14.50
N GLY A 70 -15.87 -19.55 14.01
CA GLY A 70 -16.81 -20.68 13.93
C GLY A 70 -16.25 -21.83 13.10
N LEU A 71 -15.60 -21.52 11.97
CA LEU A 71 -15.01 -22.53 11.09
C LEU A 71 -13.87 -23.26 11.79
N SER A 72 -12.96 -22.54 12.43
CA SER A 72 -11.86 -23.13 13.20
C SER A 72 -12.33 -23.98 14.37
N LEU A 73 -13.47 -23.64 14.99
CA LEU A 73 -14.09 -24.46 16.02
C LEU A 73 -14.77 -25.71 15.46
N ALA A 74 -15.49 -25.57 14.33
CA ALA A 74 -16.17 -26.68 13.67
C ALA A 74 -15.17 -27.72 13.13
N MET A 75 -14.03 -27.26 12.62
CA MET A 75 -12.94 -28.10 12.11
C MET A 75 -12.03 -28.66 13.22
N ARG A 76 -12.40 -28.53 14.50
CA ARG A 76 -11.61 -29.04 15.63
C ARG A 76 -11.94 -30.50 15.92
N ILE A 77 -10.93 -31.36 15.89
CA ILE A 77 -11.05 -32.77 16.28
C ILE A 77 -11.30 -32.89 17.81
N ALA A 78 -12.08 -33.90 18.21
CA ALA A 78 -12.40 -34.17 19.61
C ALA A 78 -11.16 -34.34 20.51
N LYS A 79 -11.28 -33.88 21.76
CA LYS A 79 -10.20 -33.88 22.75
C LYS A 79 -9.67 -35.30 22.99
N GLY A 80 -8.36 -35.52 22.77
CA GLY A 80 -7.68 -36.80 23.00
C GLY A 80 -7.31 -37.60 21.74
N LYS A 81 -7.69 -37.13 20.54
CA LYS A 81 -7.20 -37.69 19.27
C LYS A 81 -6.01 -36.89 18.75
N VAL A 82 -5.04 -37.58 18.13
CA VAL A 82 -3.93 -36.96 17.40
C VAL A 82 -4.45 -36.57 16.01
N GLN A 83 -4.19 -35.33 15.60
CA GLN A 83 -4.51 -34.87 14.25
C GLN A 83 -3.43 -35.40 13.30
N ASP A 84 -3.85 -36.06 12.24
CA ASP A 84 -2.94 -36.42 11.14
C ASP A 84 -2.81 -35.20 10.21
N ASP A 85 -1.58 -34.70 10.03
CA ASP A 85 -1.28 -33.57 9.15
C ASP A 85 -1.53 -33.92 7.67
N SER A 86 -1.56 -35.20 7.30
CA SER A 86 -1.87 -35.65 5.94
C SER A 86 -3.37 -35.65 5.65
N ASP A 87 -4.21 -35.73 6.69
CA ASP A 87 -5.66 -35.74 6.58
C ASP A 87 -6.35 -34.98 7.73
N PRO A 88 -6.37 -33.63 7.66
CA PRO A 88 -6.81 -32.76 8.75
C PRO A 88 -8.28 -32.91 9.17
N LEU A 89 -9.09 -33.57 8.33
CA LEU A 89 -10.53 -33.79 8.58
C LEU A 89 -10.82 -35.09 9.33
N GLU A 90 -9.79 -35.88 9.66
CA GLU A 90 -10.01 -37.20 10.26
C GLU A 90 -10.54 -37.09 11.70
N GLY A 91 -11.65 -37.78 11.97
CA GLY A 91 -12.24 -37.82 13.31
C GLY A 91 -13.14 -36.64 13.67
N LEU A 92 -13.53 -35.80 12.69
CA LEU A 92 -14.66 -34.88 12.82
C LEU A 92 -16.00 -35.62 12.87
N ASP A 93 -16.90 -35.15 13.72
CA ASP A 93 -18.28 -35.65 13.76
C ASP A 93 -19.17 -34.97 12.70
N ASP A 94 -20.33 -35.56 12.43
CA ASP A 94 -21.22 -35.10 11.36
C ASP A 94 -21.81 -33.69 11.65
N SER A 95 -21.91 -33.30 12.92
CA SER A 95 -22.38 -31.96 13.30
C SER A 95 -21.33 -30.89 12.99
N SER A 96 -20.06 -31.18 13.28
CA SER A 96 -18.90 -30.37 12.92
C SER A 96 -18.79 -30.19 11.41
N VAL A 97 -18.98 -31.28 10.64
CA VAL A 97 -18.93 -31.23 9.17
C VAL A 97 -20.05 -30.36 8.59
N ASN A 98 -21.28 -30.52 9.08
CA ASN A 98 -22.41 -29.71 8.64
C ASN A 98 -22.26 -28.23 9.00
N ALA A 99 -21.77 -27.93 10.22
CA ALA A 99 -21.47 -26.56 10.64
C ALA A 99 -20.38 -25.93 9.76
N ALA A 100 -19.29 -26.67 9.51
CA ALA A 100 -18.21 -26.23 8.64
C ALA A 100 -18.69 -25.97 7.21
N ALA A 101 -19.51 -26.86 6.64
CA ALA A 101 -20.06 -26.70 5.30
C ALA A 101 -20.94 -25.44 5.19
N ALA A 102 -21.81 -25.18 6.18
CA ALA A 102 -22.64 -23.98 6.21
C ALA A 102 -21.80 -22.69 6.32
N LEU A 103 -20.74 -22.70 7.13
CA LEU A 103 -19.83 -21.57 7.28
C LEU A 103 -19.03 -21.31 6.00
N LEU A 104 -18.49 -22.36 5.36
CA LEU A 104 -17.80 -22.23 4.08
C LEU A 104 -18.73 -21.70 2.98
N GLN A 105 -20.00 -22.13 2.97
CA GLN A 105 -20.99 -21.59 2.04
C GLN A 105 -21.30 -20.12 2.32
N SER A 106 -21.41 -19.72 3.59
CA SER A 106 -21.55 -18.30 4.01
C SER A 106 -20.36 -17.46 3.54
N LEU A 107 -19.13 -17.98 3.69
CA LEU A 107 -17.92 -17.31 3.20
C LEU A 107 -17.95 -17.14 1.68
N ALA A 108 -18.31 -18.20 0.95
CA ALA A 108 -18.27 -18.22 -0.52
C ALA A 108 -19.37 -17.41 -1.21
N SER A 109 -20.60 -17.43 -0.66
CA SER A 109 -21.77 -16.83 -1.32
C SER A 109 -22.15 -15.45 -0.80
N ASP A 110 -21.63 -15.06 0.37
CA ASP A 110 -22.01 -13.80 1.01
C ASP A 110 -20.79 -12.95 1.37
N LEU A 111 -19.89 -13.46 2.23
CA LEU A 111 -18.80 -12.63 2.77
C LEU A 111 -17.80 -12.20 1.68
N VAL A 112 -17.11 -13.15 1.03
CA VAL A 112 -16.05 -12.83 0.06
C VAL A 112 -16.56 -11.98 -1.11
N PRO A 113 -17.72 -12.28 -1.73
CA PRO A 113 -18.27 -11.42 -2.77
C PRO A 113 -18.56 -9.99 -2.32
N LYS A 114 -19.06 -9.80 -1.09
CA LYS A 114 -19.34 -8.45 -0.55
C LYS A 114 -18.06 -7.67 -0.26
N LEU A 115 -17.00 -8.32 0.24
CA LEU A 115 -15.70 -7.67 0.43
C LEU A 115 -15.15 -7.14 -0.92
N VAL A 116 -15.23 -7.96 -1.97
CA VAL A 116 -14.83 -7.56 -3.33
C VAL A 116 -15.69 -6.43 -3.86
N PHE A 117 -17.01 -6.51 -3.67
CA PHE A 117 -17.94 -5.48 -4.12
C PHE A 117 -17.62 -4.12 -3.49
N LEU A 118 -17.44 -4.05 -2.17
CA LEU A 118 -17.11 -2.78 -1.49
C LEU A 118 -15.76 -2.22 -1.95
N THR A 119 -14.78 -3.09 -2.15
CA THR A 119 -13.45 -2.70 -2.66
C THR A 119 -13.56 -2.09 -4.05
N ASN A 120 -14.26 -2.75 -4.97
CA ASN A 120 -14.46 -2.24 -6.33
C ASN A 120 -15.36 -1.01 -6.37
N LEU A 121 -16.31 -0.89 -5.45
CA LEU A 121 -17.14 0.30 -5.30
C LEU A 121 -16.30 1.50 -4.85
N ALA A 122 -15.38 1.30 -3.89
CA ALA A 122 -14.45 2.33 -3.44
C ALA A 122 -13.49 2.75 -4.56
N GLN A 123 -12.84 1.80 -5.23
CA GLN A 123 -11.91 2.09 -6.33
C GLN A 123 -12.59 2.80 -7.50
N LYS A 124 -13.77 2.33 -7.93
CA LYS A 124 -14.52 2.96 -9.03
C LYS A 124 -14.87 4.43 -8.75
N ASN A 125 -15.18 4.75 -7.50
CA ASN A 125 -15.59 6.10 -7.09
C ASN A 125 -14.45 6.91 -6.47
N GLN A 126 -13.21 6.41 -6.46
CA GLN A 126 -12.11 7.10 -5.80
C GLN A 126 -11.85 8.46 -6.44
N THR A 127 -12.05 8.56 -7.76
CA THR A 127 -12.03 9.83 -8.49
C THR A 127 -13.21 9.88 -9.48
N VAL A 128 -14.06 10.89 -9.33
CA VAL A 128 -15.21 11.13 -10.20
C VAL A 128 -14.99 12.40 -10.99
N TYR A 129 -15.18 12.31 -12.30
CA TYR A 129 -15.14 13.44 -13.22
C TYR A 129 -16.53 13.70 -13.80
N ASN A 130 -16.87 14.97 -13.97
CA ASN A 130 -17.93 15.36 -14.89
C ASN A 130 -17.53 14.96 -16.32
N LEU A 131 -18.52 14.70 -17.16
CA LEU A 131 -18.28 14.48 -18.58
C LEU A 131 -18.00 15.83 -19.26
N ALA A 132 -16.94 15.90 -20.07
CA ALA A 132 -16.62 17.10 -20.83
C ALA A 132 -17.79 17.51 -21.76
N ASP A 133 -17.99 18.81 -21.96
CA ASP A 133 -19.10 19.33 -22.77
C ASP A 133 -19.14 18.75 -24.20
N SER A 134 -17.98 18.48 -24.79
CA SER A 134 -17.83 17.85 -26.10
C SER A 134 -18.39 16.43 -26.12
N ALA A 135 -18.05 15.62 -25.11
CA ALA A 135 -18.52 14.25 -24.98
C ALA A 135 -19.99 14.17 -24.53
N ALA A 136 -20.44 15.10 -23.66
CA ALA A 136 -21.83 15.14 -23.20
C ALA A 136 -22.85 15.47 -24.30
N ARG A 137 -22.41 16.17 -25.36
CA ARG A 137 -23.23 16.54 -26.51
C ARG A 137 -23.09 15.59 -27.70
N ASP A 138 -22.26 14.56 -27.58
CA ASP A 138 -22.10 13.57 -28.64
C ASP A 138 -23.36 12.68 -28.73
N GLU A 139 -24.09 12.80 -29.84
CA GLU A 139 -25.32 12.03 -30.07
C GLU A 139 -25.02 10.54 -30.28
N SER A 140 -23.83 10.18 -30.77
CA SER A 140 -23.45 8.78 -30.98
C SER A 140 -23.33 8.03 -29.65
N ILE A 141 -22.86 8.69 -28.60
CA ILE A 141 -22.77 8.14 -27.23
C ILE A 141 -24.17 7.84 -26.69
N LYS A 142 -25.12 8.77 -26.87
CA LYS A 142 -26.52 8.58 -26.46
C LYS A 142 -27.21 7.47 -27.24
N GLU A 143 -26.92 7.34 -28.53
CA GLU A 143 -27.46 6.27 -29.37
C GLU A 143 -26.88 4.90 -28.97
N MET A 144 -25.57 4.82 -28.73
CA MET A 144 -24.90 3.60 -28.26
C MET A 144 -25.42 3.15 -26.88
N GLN A 145 -25.68 4.08 -25.96
CA GLN A 145 -26.34 3.76 -24.68
C GLN A 145 -27.74 3.18 -24.88
N LYS A 146 -28.55 3.73 -25.80
CA LYS A 146 -29.88 3.17 -26.11
C LYS A 146 -29.81 1.76 -26.69
N LEU A 147 -28.73 1.44 -27.41
CA LEU A 147 -28.46 0.10 -27.94
C LEU A 147 -27.90 -0.86 -26.88
N GLY A 148 -27.69 -0.41 -25.64
CA GLY A 148 -27.19 -1.21 -24.53
C GLY A 148 -25.67 -1.37 -24.49
N ALA A 149 -24.93 -0.53 -25.21
CA ALA A 149 -23.47 -0.55 -25.17
C ALA A 149 -22.93 -0.03 -23.83
N GLN A 150 -21.92 -0.70 -23.30
CA GLN A 150 -21.14 -0.19 -22.17
C GLN A 150 -20.09 0.79 -22.70
N ILE A 151 -20.16 2.04 -22.25
CA ILE A 151 -19.25 3.11 -22.71
C ILE A 151 -18.09 3.25 -21.74
N VAL A 152 -16.88 3.27 -22.30
CA VAL A 152 -15.64 3.55 -21.57
C VAL A 152 -15.10 4.86 -22.12
N TYR A 153 -15.05 5.88 -21.27
CA TYR A 153 -14.54 7.20 -21.62
C TYR A 153 -13.02 7.23 -21.48
N GLY A 154 -12.34 7.75 -22.50
CA GLY A 154 -10.91 8.04 -22.43
C GLY A 154 -10.62 9.43 -21.85
N GLU A 155 -9.34 9.79 -21.76
CA GLU A 155 -8.87 11.03 -21.13
C GLU A 155 -9.56 12.30 -21.69
N GLY A 156 -9.75 12.38 -23.01
CA GLY A 156 -10.37 13.54 -23.66
C GLY A 156 -11.85 13.76 -23.36
N ALA A 157 -12.51 12.82 -22.67
CA ALA A 157 -13.90 12.96 -22.24
C ALA A 157 -14.03 13.40 -20.77
N LYS A 158 -12.93 13.50 -20.03
CA LYS A 158 -12.93 13.98 -18.64
C LYS A 158 -13.10 15.49 -18.59
N GLY A 159 -14.14 15.93 -17.91
CA GLY A 159 -14.37 17.32 -17.52
C GLY A 159 -13.77 17.64 -16.15
N SER A 160 -14.37 18.56 -15.41
CA SER A 160 -13.90 18.93 -14.07
C SER A 160 -14.05 17.77 -13.07
N LYS A 161 -13.06 17.61 -12.17
CA LYS A 161 -13.13 16.67 -11.04
C LYS A 161 -14.25 17.08 -10.09
N ALA A 162 -15.14 16.13 -9.78
CA ALA A 162 -16.24 16.30 -8.84
C ALA A 162 -15.79 15.88 -7.45
N LEU A 163 -15.12 16.79 -6.73
CA LEU A 163 -14.56 16.51 -5.39
C LEU A 163 -15.62 16.03 -4.39
N SER A 164 -16.81 16.63 -4.40
CA SER A 164 -17.91 16.26 -3.48
C SER A 164 -18.49 14.88 -3.75
N ALA A 165 -18.29 14.33 -4.95
CA ALA A 165 -18.80 13.02 -5.37
C ALA A 165 -17.74 11.90 -5.25
N SER A 166 -16.47 12.27 -5.11
CA SER A 166 -15.34 11.34 -5.03
C SER A 166 -15.17 10.81 -3.61
N VAL A 167 -14.88 9.52 -3.46
CA VAL A 167 -14.56 8.93 -2.15
C VAL A 167 -13.09 9.09 -1.78
N GLY A 168 -12.23 9.35 -2.77
CA GLY A 168 -10.80 9.59 -2.61
C GLY A 168 -9.92 8.35 -2.75
N LYS A 169 -8.74 8.55 -3.33
CA LYS A 169 -7.74 7.52 -3.66
C LYS A 169 -7.18 6.86 -2.41
N TYR A 170 -6.82 7.64 -1.40
CA TYR A 170 -6.20 7.13 -0.18
C TYR A 170 -7.19 6.30 0.65
N PHE A 171 -8.43 6.76 0.76
CA PHE A 171 -9.50 5.96 1.38
C PHE A 171 -9.74 4.64 0.62
N ALA A 172 -9.87 4.69 -0.70
CA ALA A 172 -10.07 3.49 -1.51
C ALA A 172 -8.89 2.50 -1.41
N HIS A 173 -7.65 3.02 -1.33
CA HIS A 173 -6.45 2.22 -1.14
C HIS A 173 -6.45 1.48 0.21
N GLU A 174 -6.78 2.17 1.31
CA GLU A 174 -6.86 1.58 2.65
C GLU A 174 -7.92 0.47 2.72
N ILE A 175 -9.11 0.69 2.14
CA ILE A 175 -10.14 -0.34 2.03
C ILE A 175 -9.61 -1.54 1.22
N THR A 176 -8.98 -1.29 0.08
CA THR A 176 -8.45 -2.34 -0.80
C THR A 176 -7.41 -3.21 -0.08
N ASN A 177 -6.46 -2.59 0.61
CA ASN A 177 -5.41 -3.30 1.34
C ASN A 177 -6.01 -4.14 2.47
N ALA A 178 -6.90 -3.55 3.28
CA ALA A 178 -7.56 -4.24 4.37
C ALA A 178 -8.39 -5.45 3.90
N MET A 179 -9.18 -5.29 2.83
CA MET A 179 -10.02 -6.37 2.31
C MET A 179 -9.17 -7.46 1.65
N SER A 180 -8.09 -7.09 0.97
CA SER A 180 -7.15 -8.05 0.38
C SER A 180 -6.49 -8.91 1.46
N GLU A 181 -6.01 -8.32 2.55
CA GLU A 181 -5.40 -9.09 3.64
C GLU A 181 -6.41 -10.03 4.33
N VAL A 182 -7.66 -9.58 4.54
CA VAL A 182 -8.72 -10.44 5.08
C VAL A 182 -9.01 -11.63 4.16
N VAL A 183 -9.16 -11.40 2.85
CA VAL A 183 -9.42 -12.46 1.86
C VAL A 183 -8.23 -13.42 1.77
N GLU A 184 -7.01 -12.91 1.87
CA GLU A 184 -5.80 -13.74 1.89
C GLU A 184 -5.75 -14.65 3.11
N ILE A 185 -6.01 -14.13 4.31
CA ILE A 185 -6.04 -14.95 5.53
C ILE A 185 -7.17 -15.99 5.47
N ILE A 186 -8.35 -15.65 4.93
CA ILE A 186 -9.44 -16.62 4.70
C ILE A 186 -8.96 -17.75 3.77
N ALA A 187 -8.25 -17.41 2.70
CA ALA A 187 -7.71 -18.40 1.77
C ALA A 187 -6.68 -19.32 2.46
N GLN A 188 -5.77 -18.75 3.25
CA GLN A 188 -4.76 -19.50 4.02
C GLN A 188 -5.44 -20.41 5.06
N LEU A 189 -6.49 -19.93 5.74
CA LEU A 189 -7.26 -20.72 6.70
C LEU A 189 -7.97 -21.90 6.02
N CYS A 190 -8.51 -21.71 4.82
CA CYS A 190 -9.10 -22.81 4.06
C CYS A 190 -8.04 -23.84 3.67
N GLN A 191 -6.85 -23.40 3.26
CA GLN A 191 -5.73 -24.27 2.92
C GLN A 191 -5.24 -25.09 4.12
N SER A 192 -5.31 -24.55 5.35
CA SER A 192 -4.91 -25.28 6.55
C SER A 192 -5.84 -26.45 6.91
N PHE A 193 -7.01 -26.56 6.27
CA PHE A 193 -7.94 -27.70 6.43
C PHE A 193 -7.92 -28.69 5.26
N MET A 194 -7.13 -28.42 4.21
CA MET A 194 -7.08 -29.28 3.03
C MET A 194 -6.16 -30.49 3.24
N ASP A 195 -6.57 -31.62 2.67
CA ASP A 195 -5.72 -32.81 2.57
C ASP A 195 -4.56 -32.60 1.56
N LEU A 196 -3.55 -33.48 1.63
CA LEU A 196 -2.37 -33.40 0.76
C LEU A 196 -2.74 -33.40 -0.74
N LYS A 197 -3.77 -34.18 -1.12
CA LYS A 197 -4.20 -34.31 -2.51
C LYS A 197 -4.80 -33.01 -3.04
N THR A 198 -5.70 -32.41 -2.29
CA THR A 198 -6.40 -31.16 -2.65
C THR A 198 -5.42 -30.00 -2.72
N ARG A 199 -4.47 -29.96 -1.79
CA ARG A 199 -3.37 -28.98 -1.83
C ARG A 199 -2.50 -29.13 -3.06
N THR A 200 -2.10 -30.35 -3.41
CA THR A 200 -1.30 -30.60 -4.63
C THR A 200 -2.03 -30.09 -5.88
N VAL A 201 -3.37 -30.22 -5.92
CA VAL A 201 -4.19 -29.66 -7.00
C VAL A 201 -4.17 -28.13 -6.98
N LEU A 202 -4.29 -27.52 -5.80
CA LEU A 202 -4.24 -26.07 -5.63
C LEU A 202 -2.87 -25.49 -6.02
N GLU A 203 -1.77 -26.10 -5.58
CA GLU A 203 -0.39 -25.71 -5.93
C GLU A 203 -0.17 -25.74 -7.44
N ARG A 204 -0.64 -26.80 -8.12
CA ARG A 204 -0.60 -26.87 -9.59
C ARG A 204 -1.45 -25.79 -10.26
N ALA A 205 -2.59 -25.45 -9.67
CA ALA A 205 -3.46 -24.41 -10.20
C ALA A 205 -2.86 -23.00 -9.98
N GLN A 206 -2.18 -22.78 -8.86
CA GLN A 206 -1.43 -21.54 -8.56
C GLN A 206 -0.22 -21.40 -9.49
N ALA A 207 0.62 -22.42 -9.60
CA ALA A 207 1.80 -22.40 -10.48
C ALA A 207 1.45 -22.11 -11.96
N ARG A 208 0.27 -22.53 -12.43
CA ARG A 208 -0.22 -22.19 -13.79
C ARG A 208 -0.65 -20.74 -13.94
N ARG A 209 -1.13 -20.09 -12.87
CA ARG A 209 -1.48 -18.65 -12.87
C ARG A 209 -0.23 -17.78 -12.70
N GLU A 210 0.72 -18.26 -11.90
CA GLU A 210 1.99 -17.60 -11.56
C GLU A 210 3.08 -17.73 -12.64
N ALA A 211 2.82 -18.45 -13.74
CA ALA A 211 3.68 -18.41 -14.93
C ALA A 211 3.67 -17.03 -15.63
N SER A 212 2.91 -16.07 -15.09
CA SER A 212 2.96 -14.64 -15.40
C SER A 212 3.93 -13.94 -14.42
N PRO A 213 4.88 -13.12 -14.87
CA PRO A 213 6.10 -12.73 -14.13
C PRO A 213 5.93 -11.85 -12.88
N SER A 214 4.70 -11.57 -12.42
CA SER A 214 4.41 -10.57 -11.39
C SER A 214 3.79 -11.11 -10.10
N ILE A 215 3.71 -12.44 -9.90
CA ILE A 215 3.05 -13.02 -8.72
C ILE A 215 4.08 -13.68 -7.80
N LYS A 216 4.18 -13.20 -6.55
CA LYS A 216 5.02 -13.79 -5.50
C LYS A 216 4.57 -15.24 -5.24
N LYS A 217 5.53 -16.16 -5.29
CA LYS A 217 5.32 -17.59 -5.04
C LYS A 217 5.00 -17.81 -3.55
N THR A 218 3.73 -17.93 -3.20
CA THR A 218 3.32 -18.29 -1.84
C THR A 218 3.46 -19.80 -1.64
N SER A 219 4.42 -20.23 -0.82
CA SER A 219 4.51 -21.64 -0.41
C SER A 219 3.32 -22.00 0.48
N ILE A 220 2.61 -23.08 0.17
CA ILE A 220 1.52 -23.57 1.03
C ILE A 220 2.13 -24.25 2.25
N ASP A 221 2.03 -23.63 3.43
CA ASP A 221 2.50 -24.21 4.70
C ASP A 221 1.76 -25.50 5.03
N ARG A 222 2.44 -26.49 5.63
CA ARG A 222 1.83 -27.78 6.01
C ARG A 222 0.62 -27.57 6.95
N PRO A 223 -0.48 -28.31 6.74
CA PRO A 223 -1.67 -28.09 7.55
C PRO A 223 -1.34 -28.54 8.97
N SER A 224 -1.54 -27.66 9.93
CA SER A 224 -1.39 -28.00 11.34
C SER A 224 -2.40 -27.24 12.17
N ARG A 225 -2.69 -27.79 13.35
CA ARG A 225 -3.54 -27.10 14.33
C ARG A 225 -2.92 -25.78 14.78
N GLY A 226 -1.59 -25.73 14.93
CA GLY A 226 -0.86 -24.52 15.28
C GLY A 226 -1.07 -23.43 14.24
N LEU A 227 -0.95 -23.78 12.95
CA LEU A 227 -1.20 -22.87 11.83
C LEU A 227 -2.66 -22.38 11.81
N THR A 228 -3.64 -23.27 11.97
CA THR A 228 -5.06 -22.89 11.99
C THR A 228 -5.35 -21.86 13.09
N LEU A 229 -4.84 -22.10 14.30
CA LEU A 229 -5.03 -21.21 15.44
C LEU A 229 -4.30 -19.88 15.27
N SER A 230 -3.08 -19.90 14.72
CA SER A 230 -2.33 -18.67 14.45
C SER A 230 -3.02 -17.81 13.39
N LEU A 231 -3.53 -18.41 12.31
CA LEU A 231 -4.29 -17.73 11.26
C LEU A 231 -5.60 -17.16 11.80
N THR A 232 -6.34 -17.93 12.59
CA THR A 232 -7.59 -17.44 13.22
C THR A 232 -7.29 -16.25 14.14
N LYS A 233 -6.22 -16.34 14.94
CA LYS A 233 -5.79 -15.24 15.82
C LYS A 233 -5.31 -14.03 15.03
N ARG A 234 -4.61 -14.23 13.92
CA ARG A 234 -4.17 -13.16 13.01
C ARG A 234 -5.37 -12.45 12.41
N LEU A 235 -6.35 -13.19 11.88
CA LEU A 235 -7.59 -12.61 11.35
C LEU A 235 -8.34 -11.81 12.41
N TRP A 236 -8.48 -12.38 13.61
CA TRP A 236 -9.17 -11.72 14.71
C TRP A 236 -8.49 -10.40 15.07
N LYS A 237 -7.16 -10.41 15.26
CA LYS A 237 -6.37 -9.20 15.54
C LYS A 237 -6.49 -8.16 14.44
N LEU A 238 -6.43 -8.58 13.17
CA LEU A 238 -6.58 -7.69 12.03
C LEU A 238 -7.98 -7.06 12.01
N CYS A 239 -9.04 -7.86 12.12
CA CYS A 239 -10.40 -7.32 12.11
C CYS A 239 -10.67 -6.39 13.30
N ASP A 240 -10.14 -6.72 14.49
CA ASP A 240 -10.24 -5.90 15.69
C ASP A 240 -9.47 -4.59 15.56
N SER A 241 -8.23 -4.62 15.04
CA SER A 241 -7.43 -3.41 14.82
C SER A 241 -8.07 -2.48 13.79
N LEU A 242 -8.54 -3.04 12.66
CA LEU A 242 -9.26 -2.32 11.62
C LEU A 242 -10.57 -1.69 12.14
N SER A 243 -11.26 -2.35 13.07
CA SER A 243 -12.58 -1.94 13.60
C SER A 243 -12.52 -1.13 14.91
N ALA A 244 -11.33 -0.82 15.43
CA ALA A 244 -11.17 -0.16 16.71
C ALA A 244 -11.98 1.16 16.82
N GLU A 245 -12.64 1.41 17.95
CA GLU A 245 -13.42 2.63 18.15
C GLU A 245 -12.53 3.89 18.37
N THR A 246 -13.07 5.05 17.99
CA THR A 246 -12.43 6.39 18.00
C THR A 246 -11.87 6.87 19.34
N GLY A 247 -12.10 6.15 20.44
CA GLY A 247 -11.51 6.47 21.76
C GLY A 247 -10.05 6.04 21.90
N ALA A 248 -9.59 5.09 21.09
CA ALA A 248 -8.17 4.73 20.97
C ALA A 248 -7.53 5.65 19.93
N LYS A 249 -7.23 6.89 20.32
CA LYS A 249 -6.85 8.00 19.40
C LYS A 249 -5.65 7.73 18.48
N ASP A 250 -4.87 6.68 18.71
CA ASP A 250 -3.62 6.43 18.00
C ASP A 250 -3.47 4.98 17.52
N ASN A 251 -4.55 4.28 17.15
CA ASN A 251 -4.38 2.98 16.47
C ASN A 251 -4.14 3.22 14.97
N PRO A 252 -2.88 3.16 14.47
CA PRO A 252 -2.57 3.41 13.06
C PRO A 252 -3.24 2.39 12.15
N SER A 253 -3.57 1.21 12.67
CA SER A 253 -4.17 0.11 11.92
C SER A 253 -5.70 0.19 11.78
N ARG A 254 -6.39 1.19 12.36
CA ARG A 254 -7.86 1.33 12.20
C ARG A 254 -8.19 1.73 10.77
N LEU A 255 -9.34 1.33 10.21
CA LEU A 255 -9.78 1.91 8.92
C LEU A 255 -10.10 3.42 9.04
N PRO A 256 -9.67 4.27 8.09
CA PRO A 256 -10.11 5.65 8.02
C PRO A 256 -11.60 5.73 7.67
N ARG A 257 -12.29 6.80 8.11
CA ARG A 257 -13.73 7.00 7.82
C ARG A 257 -13.99 7.69 6.49
N ASP A 258 -13.03 8.49 6.06
CA ASP A 258 -13.10 9.30 4.85
C ASP A 258 -11.68 9.56 4.33
N ASN A 259 -11.58 10.20 3.17
CA ASN A 259 -10.30 10.51 2.55
C ASN A 259 -9.48 11.53 3.34
N LYS A 260 -10.13 12.47 4.03
CA LYS A 260 -9.45 13.46 4.87
C LYS A 260 -8.66 12.76 5.97
N GLU A 261 -9.29 11.78 6.64
CA GLU A 261 -8.64 10.98 7.67
C GLU A 261 -7.52 10.10 7.10
N ALA A 262 -7.74 9.50 5.93
CA ALA A 262 -6.73 8.69 5.25
C ALA A 262 -5.48 9.53 4.92
N VAL A 263 -5.66 10.70 4.33
CA VAL A 263 -4.57 11.61 3.95
C VAL A 263 -3.90 12.21 5.18
N SER A 264 -4.62 12.51 6.25
CA SER A 264 -4.02 12.94 7.52
C SER A 264 -3.06 11.89 8.09
N ARG A 265 -3.34 10.60 7.90
CA ARG A 265 -2.42 9.54 8.34
C ARG A 265 -1.19 9.44 7.46
N VAL A 266 -1.36 9.50 6.14
CA VAL A 266 -0.23 9.55 5.20
C VAL A 266 0.65 10.75 5.52
N TRP A 267 0.04 11.90 5.77
CA TRP A 267 0.78 13.11 6.17
C TRP A 267 1.63 12.88 7.40
N LYS A 268 1.04 12.33 8.49
CA LYS A 268 1.78 12.02 9.72
C LYS A 268 2.88 11.00 9.48
N GLN A 269 2.62 9.95 8.70
CA GLN A 269 3.61 8.94 8.37
C GLN A 269 4.78 9.55 7.58
N SER A 270 4.49 10.35 6.56
CA SER A 270 5.50 11.08 5.80
C SER A 270 6.29 12.03 6.70
N THR A 271 5.65 12.74 7.63
CA THR A 271 6.37 13.59 8.59
C THR A 271 7.31 12.79 9.49
N VAL A 272 6.91 11.60 9.97
CA VAL A 272 7.79 10.73 10.76
C VAL A 272 8.97 10.25 9.91
N MET A 273 8.73 9.74 8.69
CA MET A 273 9.80 9.32 7.79
C MET A 273 10.77 10.46 7.46
N VAL A 274 10.23 11.67 7.28
CA VAL A 274 11.03 12.87 7.03
C VAL A 274 11.92 13.23 8.21
N GLN A 275 11.39 13.09 9.43
CA GLN A 275 12.14 13.33 10.66
C GLN A 275 13.22 12.26 10.88
N ASP A 276 12.89 10.99 10.68
CA ASP A 276 13.83 9.87 10.78
C ASP A 276 15.02 10.06 9.82
N GLY A 277 14.76 10.46 8.57
CA GLY A 277 15.83 10.75 7.60
C GLY A 277 16.67 11.99 7.96
N ILE A 278 16.07 13.01 8.58
CA ILE A 278 16.81 14.17 9.11
C ILE A 278 17.73 13.74 10.26
N GLU A 279 17.25 12.87 11.13
CA GLU A 279 18.04 12.31 12.23
C GLU A 279 19.21 11.47 11.69
N GLU A 280 18.97 10.63 10.67
CA GLU A 280 20.03 9.86 9.99
C GLU A 280 21.13 10.77 9.42
N LEU A 281 20.74 11.82 8.68
CA LEU A 281 21.69 12.79 8.12
C LEU A 281 22.46 13.54 9.23
N GLN A 282 21.77 13.95 10.30
CA GLN A 282 22.38 14.62 11.44
C GLN A 282 23.42 13.71 12.13
N GLU A 283 23.08 12.44 12.36
CA GLU A 283 23.99 11.46 12.94
C GLU A 283 25.24 11.26 12.08
N ALA A 284 25.08 11.19 10.75
CA ALA A 284 26.20 11.08 9.82
C ALA A 284 27.12 12.32 9.86
N ILE A 285 26.54 13.53 9.98
CA ILE A 285 27.30 14.79 10.07
C ILE A 285 28.09 14.88 11.39
N ASP A 286 27.49 14.45 12.50
CA ASP A 286 28.04 14.61 13.85
C ASP A 286 29.03 13.50 14.25
N ARG A 287 29.07 12.38 13.52
CA ARG A 287 30.02 11.29 13.78
C ARG A 287 31.47 11.81 13.78
N PRO A 288 32.26 11.60 14.84
CA PRO A 288 33.65 12.03 14.84
C PRO A 288 34.47 11.26 13.80
N ASN A 289 35.37 11.96 13.10
CA ASN A 289 36.44 11.34 12.30
C ASN A 289 37.52 10.80 13.27
N ASP A 290 37.13 9.92 14.18
CA ASP A 290 38.10 9.23 15.00
C ASP A 290 38.75 8.18 14.10
N GLY A 291 40.00 8.45 13.73
CA GLY A 291 40.81 7.57 12.88
C GLY A 291 40.79 6.15 13.43
N LEU A 292 40.57 5.19 12.54
CA LEU A 292 40.70 3.77 12.83
C LEU A 292 42.14 3.46 13.27
N ASP A 293 42.36 3.38 14.57
CA ASP A 293 43.53 2.69 15.14
C ASP A 293 43.17 1.29 15.67
N GLU A 294 41.94 0.80 15.49
CA GLU A 294 41.58 -0.58 15.84
C GLU A 294 40.53 -1.20 14.87
N ALA A 295 40.96 -1.52 13.64
CA ALA A 295 40.25 -2.50 12.81
C ALA A 295 40.61 -3.92 13.28
N GLY A 296 40.01 -4.34 14.39
CA GLY A 296 40.05 -5.73 14.85
C GLY A 296 39.01 -6.59 14.13
N GLU A 297 39.48 -7.48 13.25
CA GLU A 297 38.84 -8.72 12.79
C GLU A 297 37.30 -8.70 12.64
N LEU A 298 36.78 -7.98 11.64
CA LEU A 298 35.46 -8.27 11.06
C LEU A 298 35.64 -8.90 9.67
N ASP A 299 34.88 -9.96 9.40
CA ASP A 299 34.80 -10.65 8.10
C ASP A 299 34.43 -9.64 6.98
N GLU A 300 34.95 -9.83 5.76
CA GLU A 300 34.86 -8.85 4.64
C GLU A 300 33.41 -8.45 4.33
N LEU A 301 32.46 -9.38 4.51
CA LEU A 301 31.03 -9.15 4.33
C LEU A 301 30.38 -8.36 5.49
N GLY A 302 30.87 -8.56 6.72
CA GLY A 302 30.43 -7.79 7.88
C GLY A 302 30.92 -6.35 7.82
N ALA A 303 32.14 -6.13 7.31
CA ALA A 303 32.73 -4.81 7.14
C ALA A 303 31.98 -3.96 6.07
N GLN A 304 31.52 -4.55 4.97
CA GLN A 304 30.71 -3.84 3.96
C GLN A 304 29.37 -3.34 4.51
N TRP A 305 28.74 -4.09 5.42
CA TRP A 305 27.43 -3.73 5.99
C TRP A 305 27.57 -2.83 7.23
N SER A 306 28.79 -2.65 7.73
CA SER A 306 29.13 -1.80 8.88
C SER A 306 30.08 -0.65 8.53
N GLN A 307 30.29 -0.38 7.22
CA GLN A 307 30.89 0.86 6.74
C GLN A 307 29.94 2.01 7.10
N SER A 308 30.18 2.56 8.29
CA SER A 308 29.64 3.84 8.68
C SER A 308 30.14 4.90 7.70
N VAL A 309 29.22 5.61 7.05
CA VAL A 309 29.55 6.72 6.13
C VAL A 309 30.42 7.73 6.90
N GLN A 310 31.69 7.84 6.53
CA GLN A 310 32.60 8.85 7.05
C GLN A 310 32.66 10.02 6.06
N LEU A 311 31.96 11.10 6.39
CA LEU A 311 31.91 12.30 5.55
C LEU A 311 33.20 13.13 5.70
N SER A 312 33.78 13.53 4.57
CA SER A 312 34.84 14.54 4.46
C SER A 312 34.38 15.91 5.00
N GLU A 313 35.32 16.83 5.23
CA GLU A 313 34.96 18.16 5.73
C GLU A 313 34.07 18.95 4.74
N GLN A 314 34.24 18.73 3.44
CA GLN A 314 33.41 19.33 2.39
C GLN A 314 32.01 18.70 2.37
N GLU A 315 31.91 17.38 2.41
CA GLU A 315 30.62 16.66 2.49
C GLU A 315 29.86 16.99 3.78
N ARG A 316 30.55 17.20 4.91
CA ARG A 316 29.91 17.68 6.15
C ARG A 316 29.35 19.09 6.02
N LYS A 317 30.03 19.99 5.28
CA LYS A 317 29.53 21.35 5.04
C LYS A 317 28.29 21.32 4.17
N LEU A 318 28.33 20.53 3.09
CA LEU A 318 27.21 20.29 2.21
C LEU A 318 26.02 19.64 2.95
N GLY A 319 26.27 18.57 3.71
CA GLY A 319 25.27 17.91 4.53
C GLY A 319 24.61 18.85 5.54
N LYS A 320 25.36 19.77 6.15
CA LYS A 320 24.78 20.83 7.01
C LYS A 320 23.86 21.79 6.25
N ALA A 321 24.18 22.13 5.00
CA ALA A 321 23.33 22.98 4.17
C ALA A 321 22.05 22.25 3.74
N VAL A 322 22.17 20.99 3.32
CA VAL A 322 21.03 20.10 3.03
C VAL A 322 20.14 19.95 4.26
N LEU A 323 20.71 19.67 5.42
CA LEU A 323 19.98 19.56 6.68
C LEU A 323 19.15 20.82 7.00
N GLN A 324 19.71 22.01 6.81
CA GLN A 324 18.96 23.27 7.02
C GLN A 324 17.76 23.39 6.08
N LEU A 325 17.93 23.00 4.81
CA LEU A 325 16.85 22.96 3.83
C LEU A 325 15.75 21.98 4.26
N LEU A 326 16.12 20.78 4.71
CA LEU A 326 15.19 19.76 5.21
C LEU A 326 14.43 20.24 6.46
N GLN A 327 15.11 20.90 7.41
CA GLN A 327 14.45 21.46 8.60
C GLN A 327 13.47 22.59 8.25
N ALA A 328 13.80 23.42 7.26
CA ALA A 328 12.90 24.45 6.76
C ALA A 328 11.65 23.86 6.10
N SER A 329 11.79 22.74 5.38
CA SER A 329 10.65 22.05 4.75
C SER A 329 9.71 21.40 5.78
N VAL A 330 10.23 20.84 6.88
CA VAL A 330 9.38 20.33 7.99
C VAL A 330 8.49 21.43 8.55
N THR A 331 9.03 22.65 8.70
CA THR A 331 8.25 23.81 9.14
C THR A 331 7.16 24.17 8.13
N LEU A 332 7.44 24.06 6.83
CA LEU A 332 6.44 24.24 5.76
C LEU A 332 5.34 23.17 5.88
N GLN A 333 5.70 21.89 5.99
CA GLN A 333 4.75 20.79 6.14
C GLN A 333 3.80 21.01 7.31
N GLN A 334 4.33 21.35 8.50
CA GLN A 334 3.52 21.60 9.69
C GLN A 334 2.52 22.75 9.52
N LYS A 335 2.92 23.83 8.85
CA LYS A 335 2.03 24.97 8.57
C LYS A 335 0.91 24.59 7.61
N ILE A 336 1.23 23.82 6.57
CA ILE A 336 0.25 23.37 5.58
C ILE A 336 -0.70 22.36 6.23
N GLU A 337 -0.20 21.40 7.00
CA GLU A 337 -1.02 20.45 7.76
C GLU A 337 -2.05 21.18 8.63
N ALA A 338 -1.58 22.15 9.42
CA ALA A 338 -2.45 22.96 10.28
C ALA A 338 -3.52 23.69 9.46
N SER A 339 -3.19 24.22 8.29
CA SER A 339 -4.16 24.90 7.40
C SER A 339 -5.17 23.93 6.77
N LEU A 340 -4.68 22.79 6.27
CA LEU A 340 -5.44 21.82 5.47
C LEU A 340 -6.47 21.06 6.32
N PHE A 341 -6.12 20.77 7.58
CA PHE A 341 -6.96 19.94 8.44
C PHE A 341 -7.78 20.75 9.47
N ALA A 342 -7.43 22.01 9.78
CA ALA A 342 -8.16 22.84 10.75
C ALA A 342 -9.48 23.41 10.21
N ASP A 343 -9.56 23.76 8.93
CA ASP A 343 -10.76 24.39 8.35
C ASP A 343 -11.69 23.33 7.76
N SER A 344 -12.94 23.27 8.24
CA SER A 344 -13.99 22.41 7.71
C SER A 344 -14.86 23.09 6.65
N SER A 345 -14.66 24.39 6.41
CA SER A 345 -15.46 25.19 5.49
C SER A 345 -14.93 25.20 4.05
N VAL A 346 -13.66 24.82 3.84
CA VAL A 346 -13.02 24.74 2.53
C VAL A 346 -12.95 23.29 2.08
N THR A 347 -13.46 23.00 0.88
CA THR A 347 -13.27 21.70 0.24
C THR A 347 -11.91 21.65 -0.44
N TYR A 348 -11.00 20.87 0.13
CA TYR A 348 -9.68 20.62 -0.46
C TYR A 348 -9.71 19.34 -1.30
N ASP A 349 -8.90 19.28 -2.35
CA ASP A 349 -8.55 18.03 -3.00
C ASP A 349 -7.53 17.29 -2.13
N TYR A 350 -8.02 16.42 -1.25
CA TYR A 350 -7.17 15.65 -0.35
C TYR A 350 -6.29 14.64 -1.10
N ASP A 351 -6.68 14.17 -2.28
CA ASP A 351 -5.83 13.27 -3.07
C ASP A 351 -4.58 14.00 -3.56
N GLU A 352 -4.76 15.21 -4.06
CA GLU A 352 -3.65 16.06 -4.50
C GLU A 352 -2.73 16.42 -3.33
N ALA A 353 -3.31 16.74 -2.16
CA ALA A 353 -2.51 17.00 -0.96
C ALA A 353 -1.68 15.79 -0.52
N GLY A 354 -2.29 14.59 -0.58
CA GLY A 354 -1.59 13.34 -0.32
C GLY A 354 -0.45 13.08 -1.31
N ASP A 355 -0.72 13.22 -2.61
CA ASP A 355 0.28 12.94 -3.64
C ASP A 355 1.48 13.89 -3.51
N ARG A 356 1.24 15.17 -3.17
CA ARG A 356 2.31 16.17 -2.96
C ARG A 356 3.16 15.89 -1.71
N ILE A 357 2.57 15.43 -0.59
CA ILE A 357 3.36 15.11 0.61
C ILE A 357 4.16 13.81 0.43
N THR A 358 3.59 12.81 -0.25
CA THR A 358 4.32 11.58 -0.59
C THR A 358 5.49 11.88 -1.53
N GLY A 359 5.28 12.69 -2.57
CA GLY A 359 6.38 13.09 -3.47
C GLY A 359 7.48 13.89 -2.77
N LEU A 360 7.13 14.75 -1.80
CA LEU A 360 8.14 15.45 -0.99
C LEU A 360 8.98 14.51 -0.12
N MET A 361 8.35 13.50 0.47
CA MET A 361 9.02 12.47 1.26
C MET A 361 9.97 11.64 0.39
N GLU A 362 9.53 11.19 -0.80
CA GLU A 362 10.38 10.45 -1.74
C GLU A 362 11.56 11.30 -2.23
N ALA A 363 11.32 12.56 -2.60
CA ALA A 363 12.39 13.47 -3.01
C ALA A 363 13.39 13.78 -1.88
N GLN A 364 12.94 13.70 -0.63
CA GLN A 364 13.84 13.84 0.51
C GLN A 364 14.76 12.64 0.66
N ASP A 365 14.19 11.44 0.62
CA ASP A 365 14.93 10.18 0.74
C ASP A 365 16.02 10.11 -0.32
N ASP A 366 15.66 10.42 -1.57
CA ASP A 366 16.58 10.57 -2.70
C ASP A 366 17.70 11.61 -2.44
N LEU A 367 17.35 12.77 -1.88
CA LEU A 367 18.33 13.84 -1.60
C LEU A 367 19.28 13.45 -0.46
N ILE A 368 18.77 12.81 0.60
CA ILE A 368 19.59 12.31 1.72
C ILE A 368 20.51 11.21 1.20
N ALA A 369 19.98 10.26 0.43
CA ALA A 369 20.75 9.17 -0.15
C ALA A 369 21.90 9.70 -1.03
N ALA A 370 21.60 10.64 -1.93
CA ALA A 370 22.62 11.31 -2.76
C ALA A 370 23.66 12.08 -1.93
N THR A 371 23.24 12.69 -0.80
CA THR A 371 24.14 13.44 0.09
C THR A 371 25.06 12.53 0.91
N LEU A 372 24.57 11.36 1.34
CA LEU A 372 25.30 10.46 2.23
C LEU A 372 26.14 9.42 1.49
N TYR A 373 25.60 8.82 0.44
CA TYR A 373 26.21 7.67 -0.21
C TYR A 373 26.88 8.01 -1.54
N GLY A 374 26.59 9.20 -2.09
CA GLY A 374 26.99 9.51 -3.46
C GLY A 374 26.41 8.49 -4.46
N ASP A 375 26.83 8.57 -5.71
CA ASP A 375 26.37 7.63 -6.74
C ASP A 375 27.15 6.30 -6.61
N ASP A 376 26.65 5.40 -5.77
CA ASP A 376 27.12 4.01 -5.69
C ASP A 376 26.49 3.14 -6.81
N THR A 377 26.21 3.73 -7.98
CA THR A 377 26.24 2.98 -9.23
C THR A 377 27.69 2.82 -9.70
N MET A 378 28.52 2.22 -8.83
CA MET A 378 29.70 1.49 -9.28
C MET A 378 29.19 0.43 -10.27
N SER A 379 29.30 0.75 -11.55
CA SER A 379 29.27 -0.19 -12.64
C SER A 379 30.16 -1.37 -12.26
N HIS A 380 29.56 -2.49 -11.85
CA HIS A 380 30.15 -3.80 -12.08
C HIS A 380 30.13 -4.04 -13.60
N GLU A 381 30.92 -3.25 -14.32
CA GLU A 381 31.53 -3.71 -15.56
C GLU A 381 32.59 -4.71 -15.10
N GLU A 382 32.21 -5.99 -15.14
CA GLU A 382 33.17 -7.08 -15.21
C GLU A 382 34.02 -6.86 -16.46
N ASP A 383 35.10 -6.11 -16.31
CA ASP A 383 36.07 -5.85 -17.36
C ASP A 383 37.01 -7.06 -17.49
N GLU A 384 36.48 -8.13 -18.10
CA GLU A 384 37.27 -9.14 -18.79
C GLU A 384 37.01 -9.04 -20.31
N SER A 385 37.57 -8.03 -20.99
CA SER A 385 38.21 -8.26 -22.30
C SER A 385 38.95 -7.04 -22.83
N ASP A 386 40.24 -7.25 -23.12
CA ASP A 386 41.09 -6.39 -23.93
C ASP A 386 40.39 -5.93 -25.22
N THR A 387 40.15 -4.63 -25.39
CA THR A 387 40.28 -3.97 -26.71
C THR A 387 40.50 -2.46 -26.57
N GLU A 388 41.62 -1.99 -27.11
CA GLU A 388 41.98 -0.59 -27.25
C GLU A 388 40.98 0.17 -28.15
N GLU A 389 40.85 1.48 -27.87
CA GLU A 389 40.14 2.53 -28.62
C GLU A 389 38.61 2.58 -28.48
N HIS A 390 38.11 3.39 -27.53
CA HIS A 390 37.21 4.52 -27.82
C HIS A 390 37.23 5.58 -26.71
N GLN A 391 37.35 6.84 -27.14
CA GLN A 391 37.41 8.04 -26.33
C GLN A 391 36.04 8.47 -25.82
N ALA A 392 36.07 9.06 -24.62
CA ALA A 392 35.18 10.11 -24.10
C ALA A 392 33.74 9.71 -23.70
N ALA A 393 33.58 9.19 -22.47
CA ALA A 393 32.35 9.35 -21.68
C ALA A 393 32.56 9.23 -20.15
N ALA A 394 33.76 9.47 -19.62
CA ALA A 394 34.11 9.16 -18.22
C ALA A 394 34.25 10.38 -17.30
N ASP A 395 33.50 11.45 -17.52
CA ASP A 395 33.47 12.63 -16.63
C ASP A 395 32.09 13.31 -16.70
N MET A 396 31.05 12.63 -16.20
CA MET A 396 29.87 13.36 -15.69
C MET A 396 30.19 13.74 -14.25
N PRO A 397 30.21 15.04 -13.89
CA PRO A 397 30.58 15.45 -12.54
C PRO A 397 29.51 15.00 -11.55
N GLN A 398 29.95 14.42 -10.42
CA GLN A 398 29.13 14.06 -9.26
C GLN A 398 28.16 15.18 -8.83
N ASP A 399 28.49 16.44 -9.15
CA ASP A 399 27.71 17.63 -8.85
C ASP A 399 26.37 17.73 -9.61
N HIS A 400 26.24 17.12 -10.81
CA HIS A 400 25.03 17.26 -11.63
C HIS A 400 23.84 16.41 -11.12
N ASP A 401 24.11 15.25 -10.52
CA ASP A 401 23.04 14.41 -9.95
C ASP A 401 22.51 15.01 -8.65
N LEU A 402 23.40 15.44 -7.74
CA LEU A 402 22.99 16.09 -6.50
C LEU A 402 22.20 17.38 -6.77
N GLN A 403 22.61 18.18 -7.75
CA GLN A 403 21.84 19.35 -8.17
C GLN A 403 20.45 18.97 -8.68
N SER A 404 20.34 17.91 -9.49
CA SER A 404 19.05 17.38 -9.97
C SER A 404 18.14 16.94 -8.81
N LYS A 405 18.69 16.24 -7.81
CA LYS A 405 17.95 15.85 -6.59
C LYS A 405 17.52 17.05 -5.77
N LEU A 406 18.39 18.06 -5.63
CA LEU A 406 18.09 19.31 -4.94
C LEU A 406 16.96 20.09 -5.65
N ASP A 407 16.98 20.15 -6.98
CA ASP A 407 15.96 20.79 -7.82
C ASP A 407 14.61 20.05 -7.71
N SER A 408 14.63 18.73 -7.76
CA SER A 408 13.45 17.87 -7.56
C SER A 408 12.82 18.09 -6.17
N TYR A 409 13.66 18.15 -5.13
CA TYR A 409 13.22 18.43 -3.77
C TYR A 409 12.61 19.82 -3.61
N LEU A 410 13.26 20.85 -4.18
CA LEU A 410 12.72 22.20 -4.19
C LEU A 410 11.39 22.27 -4.95
N GLY A 411 11.29 21.59 -6.10
CA GLY A 411 10.06 21.47 -6.88
C GLY A 411 8.92 20.87 -6.06
N SER A 412 9.22 19.82 -5.27
CA SER A 412 8.25 19.19 -4.36
C SER A 412 7.82 20.14 -3.23
N CYS A 413 8.76 20.91 -2.66
CA CYS A 413 8.44 21.95 -1.66
C CYS A 413 7.55 23.06 -2.25
N GLN A 414 7.86 23.52 -3.47
CA GLN A 414 7.07 24.53 -4.18
C GLN A 414 5.67 24.03 -4.45
N SER A 415 5.54 22.82 -5.00
CA SER A 415 4.26 22.15 -5.20
C SER A 415 3.48 22.07 -3.88
N LEU A 416 4.07 21.57 -2.79
CA LEU A 416 3.36 21.50 -1.52
C LEU A 416 2.85 22.88 -1.07
N SER A 417 3.66 23.94 -1.22
CA SER A 417 3.28 25.30 -0.80
C SER A 417 2.08 25.89 -1.53
N GLU A 418 1.80 25.48 -2.76
CA GLU A 418 0.64 25.95 -3.52
C GLU A 418 -0.69 25.48 -2.91
N LEU A 419 -0.69 24.42 -2.09
CA LEU A 419 -1.87 23.98 -1.33
C LEU A 419 -2.33 25.02 -0.30
N SER A 420 -1.48 25.97 0.08
CA SER A 420 -1.80 26.99 1.07
C SER A 420 -1.40 28.38 0.60
N ALA A 421 -2.41 29.19 0.24
CA ALA A 421 -2.22 30.59 -0.17
C ALA A 421 -1.62 31.50 0.93
N SER A 422 -1.53 31.04 2.18
CA SER A 422 -1.00 31.78 3.32
C SER A 422 0.47 31.44 3.66
N CYS A 423 1.12 30.56 2.90
CA CYS A 423 2.47 30.08 3.23
C CYS A 423 3.60 31.08 2.89
N THR A 424 4.04 31.86 3.88
CA THR A 424 5.24 32.72 3.78
C THR A 424 6.56 31.95 3.93
N SER A 425 6.53 30.66 4.27
CA SER A 425 7.73 29.82 4.52
C SER A 425 8.55 29.49 3.28
N MET A 426 8.02 29.71 2.08
CA MET A 426 8.77 29.45 0.84
C MET A 426 9.97 30.38 0.64
N ALA A 427 9.97 31.57 1.25
CA ALA A 427 11.14 32.45 1.21
C ALA A 427 12.35 31.78 1.87
N HIS A 428 12.16 31.21 3.07
CA HIS A 428 13.24 30.57 3.83
C HIS A 428 13.76 29.30 3.14
N ILE A 429 12.89 28.54 2.47
CA ILE A 429 13.29 27.35 1.70
C ILE A 429 14.12 27.75 0.48
N LYS A 430 13.73 28.82 -0.24
CA LYS A 430 14.49 29.35 -1.37
C LYS A 430 15.86 29.89 -0.94
N ASP A 431 15.92 30.56 0.20
CA ASP A 431 17.19 31.07 0.75
C ASP A 431 18.12 29.90 1.14
N ALA A 432 17.59 28.86 1.80
CA ALA A 432 18.34 27.65 2.14
C ALA A 432 18.81 26.90 0.88
N TYR A 433 17.95 26.74 -0.12
CA TYR A 433 18.30 26.13 -1.39
C TYR A 433 19.43 26.88 -2.11
N ASN A 434 19.34 28.21 -2.21
CA ASN A 434 20.38 29.02 -2.85
C ASN A 434 21.72 28.91 -2.11
N ALA A 435 21.69 28.79 -0.78
CA ALA A 435 22.89 28.56 0.02
C ALA A 435 23.49 27.16 -0.24
N THR A 436 22.66 26.13 -0.38
CA THR A 436 23.11 24.77 -0.72
C THR A 436 23.65 24.69 -2.13
N LEU A 437 22.97 25.28 -3.12
CA LEU A 437 23.42 25.29 -4.52
C LEU A 437 24.77 26.01 -4.68
N ALA A 438 24.99 27.10 -3.94
CA ALA A 438 26.28 27.80 -3.93
C ALA A 438 27.42 27.01 -3.27
N MET A 439 27.14 25.88 -2.63
CA MET A 439 28.17 24.94 -2.15
C MET A 439 28.45 23.81 -3.15
N ILE A 440 27.53 23.55 -4.09
CA ILE A 440 27.65 22.53 -5.13
C ILE A 440 28.36 23.10 -6.37
N LEU A 441 28.09 24.38 -6.71
CA LEU A 441 28.73 25.14 -7.80
C LEU A 441 30.04 25.79 -7.34
#